data_AF-A0A813N7G4-F1
#
_entry.id   AF-A0A813N7G4-F1
#
_cell.length_a   1.000
_cell.length_b   1.000
_cell.length_c   1.000
_cell.angle_alpha   90.00
_cell.angle_beta   90.00
_cell.angle_gamma   90.00
#
_symmetry.space_group_name_H-M   'P 1'
#
loop_
_entity.id
_entity.type
_entity.pdbx_description
1 polymer ?
#
loop_
_entity_poly.entity_id
_entity_poly.type
_entity_poly.pdbx_seq_one_letter_code
_entity_poly.pdbx_strand_id
1 'polypeptide(L)'
;MSLAQIHMSGDVPKFEEKLKFSMGRFFQRITSDQPVVRYNYFIQTDGSEDEFGIGWDNAQPNPPIEQIHFRSERQTLRRLPRSGAILLNNSN
;
A
#
# COMPACT_ATOMS: atom_id res chain seq x y z
N MET A 1 -5.09 3.14 -14.80
CA MET A 1 -3.98 2.18 -14.65
C MET A 1 -4.54 0.89 -14.04
N SER A 2 -4.04 -0.27 -14.46
CA SER A 2 -4.44 -1.57 -13.89
C SER A 2 -3.68 -1.86 -12.58
N LEU A 3 -4.18 -2.84 -11.81
CA LEU A 3 -3.50 -3.32 -10.60
C LEU A 3 -2.05 -3.75 -10.88
N ALA A 4 -1.79 -4.43 -11.99
CA ALA A 4 -0.44 -4.84 -12.34
C ALA A 4 0.45 -3.65 -12.72
N GLN A 5 -0.09 -2.69 -13.48
CA GLN A 5 0.65 -1.50 -13.90
C GLN A 5 1.14 -0.70 -12.69
N ILE A 6 0.28 -0.43 -11.70
CA ILE A 6 0.68 0.38 -10.53
C ILE A 6 1.74 -0.30 -9.66
N HIS A 7 1.78 -1.65 -9.62
CA HIS A 7 2.78 -2.37 -8.83
C HIS A 7 4.09 -2.56 -9.59
N MET A 8 4.05 -2.64 -10.93
CA MET A 8 5.25 -2.66 -11.75
C MET A 8 5.90 -1.29 -11.85
N SER A 9 5.11 -0.21 -11.98
CA SER A 9 5.65 1.16 -12.03
C SER A 9 6.12 1.68 -10.68
N GLY A 10 5.66 1.09 -9.57
CA GLY A 10 6.13 1.38 -8.22
C GLY A 10 7.26 0.47 -7.76
N ASP A 11 7.90 -0.26 -8.68
CA ASP A 11 9.06 -1.15 -8.45
C ASP A 11 8.88 -2.12 -7.26
N VAL A 12 7.67 -2.64 -7.07
CA VAL A 12 7.38 -3.55 -5.95
C VAL A 12 8.20 -4.84 -6.12
N PRO A 13 9.13 -5.17 -5.19
CA PRO A 13 10.04 -6.28 -5.37
C PRO A 13 9.31 -7.62 -5.53
N LYS A 14 9.75 -8.41 -6.51
CA LYS A 14 9.22 -9.75 -6.80
C LYS A 14 7.73 -9.76 -7.18
N PHE A 15 7.18 -8.61 -7.58
CA PHE A 15 5.76 -8.52 -7.91
C PHE A 15 5.39 -9.46 -9.06
N GLU A 16 6.11 -9.37 -10.18
CA GLU A 16 5.82 -10.17 -11.37
C GLU A 16 5.99 -11.66 -11.12
N GLU A 17 7.06 -12.07 -10.45
CA GLU A 17 7.42 -13.48 -10.29
C GLU A 17 6.64 -14.18 -9.17
N LYS A 18 6.20 -13.45 -8.13
CA LYS A 18 5.60 -14.06 -6.93
C LYS A 18 4.22 -13.55 -6.54
N LEU A 19 3.87 -12.30 -6.85
CA LEU A 19 2.67 -11.67 -6.29
C LEU A 19 1.55 -11.48 -7.33
N LYS A 20 1.88 -11.19 -8.59
CA LYS A 20 0.94 -10.83 -9.65
C LYS A 20 -0.21 -11.82 -9.78
N PHE A 21 0.10 -13.12 -9.80
CA PHE A 21 -0.90 -14.17 -9.94
C PHE A 21 -1.79 -14.35 -8.71
N SER A 22 -1.19 -14.45 -7.51
CA SER A 22 -1.92 -14.64 -6.27
C SER A 22 -2.79 -13.42 -5.94
N MET A 23 -2.26 -12.22 -6.14
CA MET A 23 -2.96 -10.96 -5.90
C MET A 23 -4.11 -10.76 -6.88
N GLY A 24 -3.91 -11.08 -8.17
CA GLY A 24 -4.99 -11.07 -9.16
C GLY A 24 -6.16 -11.97 -8.76
N ARG A 25 -5.86 -13.21 -8.36
CA ARG A 25 -6.88 -14.16 -7.84
C ARG A 25 -7.55 -13.66 -6.57
N PHE A 26 -6.80 -13.05 -5.66
CA PHE A 26 -7.33 -12.49 -4.43
C PHE A 26 -8.38 -11.40 -4.72
N PHE A 27 -8.04 -10.38 -5.52
CA PHE A 27 -8.98 -9.30 -5.85
C PHE A 27 -10.19 -9.78 -6.66
N GLN A 28 -10.05 -10.84 -7.47
CA GLN A 28 -11.20 -11.45 -8.15
C GLN A 28 -12.17 -12.12 -7.16
N ARG A 29 -11.67 -12.68 -6.06
CA ARG A 29 -12.46 -13.48 -5.10
C ARG A 29 -13.10 -12.69 -3.97
N ILE A 30 -12.66 -11.46 -3.69
CA ILE A 30 -13.28 -10.62 -2.65
C ILE A 30 -14.77 -10.47 -2.97
N THR A 31 -15.63 -10.71 -1.98
CA THR A 31 -17.08 -10.51 -2.06
C THR A 31 -17.51 -9.32 -1.19
N SER A 32 -18.75 -8.86 -1.33
CA SER A 32 -19.25 -7.67 -0.62
C SER A 32 -19.49 -7.90 0.87
N ASP A 33 -19.71 -9.15 1.26
CA ASP A 33 -19.91 -9.65 2.62
C ASP A 33 -18.61 -10.02 3.35
N GLN A 34 -17.49 -10.10 2.62
CA GLN A 34 -16.16 -10.43 3.17
C GLN A 34 -15.17 -9.28 2.96
N PRO A 35 -15.30 -8.16 3.71
CA PRO A 35 -14.28 -7.12 3.68
C PRO A 35 -12.96 -7.65 4.24
N VAL A 36 -11.84 -7.20 3.66
CA VAL A 36 -10.51 -7.58 4.09
C VAL A 36 -9.81 -6.38 4.71
N VAL A 37 -9.15 -6.60 5.83
CA VAL A 37 -8.24 -5.62 6.44
C VAL A 37 -6.83 -6.20 6.39
N ARG A 38 -5.88 -5.37 5.97
CA ARG A 38 -4.44 -5.67 6.07
C ARG A 38 -3.73 -4.47 6.67
N TYR A 39 -2.53 -4.73 7.17
CA TYR A 39 -1.62 -3.70 7.61
C TYR A 39 -0.43 -3.67 6.65
N ASN A 40 0.01 -2.47 6.32
CA ASN A 40 1.31 -2.23 5.71
C ASN A 40 2.14 -1.39 6.68
N TYR A 41 3.45 -1.44 6.53
CA TYR A 41 4.33 -0.59 7.33
C TYR A 41 5.58 -0.21 6.56
N PHE A 42 6.19 0.89 6.95
CA PHE A 42 7.51 1.30 6.49
C PHE A 42 8.17 2.21 7.53
N ILE A 43 9.48 2.39 7.37
CA ILE A 43 10.27 3.34 8.17
C ILE A 43 10.46 4.59 7.34
N GLN A 44 10.13 5.73 7.93
CA GLN A 44 10.27 7.06 7.33
C GLN A 44 11.33 7.85 8.09
N THR A 45 12.12 8.64 7.38
CA THR A 45 13.28 9.36 7.95
C THR A 45 13.28 10.85 7.65
N ASP A 46 12.25 11.37 6.98
CA ASP A 46 12.28 12.65 6.27
C ASP A 46 11.10 13.59 6.62
N GLY A 47 10.52 13.46 7.82
CA GLY A 47 9.52 14.42 8.35
C GLY A 47 8.14 13.84 8.59
N SER A 48 7.13 14.69 8.82
CA SER A 48 5.74 14.30 9.13
C SER A 48 4.88 14.15 7.88
N GLU A 49 3.96 13.17 7.85
CA GLU A 49 3.12 12.80 6.69
C GLU A 49 2.49 13.94 5.87
N ASP A 50 2.15 15.07 6.48
CA ASP A 50 1.46 16.18 5.83
C ASP A 50 2.39 17.09 5.00
N GLU A 51 3.71 16.89 5.06
CA GLU A 51 4.65 17.71 4.30
C GLU A 51 4.82 17.22 2.85
N PHE A 52 4.65 18.15 1.92
CA PHE A 52 4.80 17.90 0.50
C PHE A 52 6.25 17.53 0.15
N GLY A 53 6.44 16.44 -0.58
CA GLY A 53 7.78 16.00 -1.04
C GLY A 53 8.45 14.97 -0.14
N ILE A 54 7.77 14.46 0.88
CA ILE A 54 8.25 13.33 1.68
C ILE A 54 8.15 12.03 0.88
N GLY A 55 9.23 11.26 0.90
CA GLY A 55 9.35 9.99 0.20
C GLY A 55 10.70 9.33 0.48
N TRP A 56 10.73 8.01 0.37
CA TRP A 56 11.95 7.20 0.55
C TRP A 56 13.14 7.69 -0.29
N ASP A 57 12.88 8.35 -1.43
CA ASP A 57 13.86 8.95 -2.33
C ASP A 57 14.67 10.09 -1.68
N ASN A 58 14.13 10.77 -0.66
CA ASN A 58 14.77 11.90 0.01
C ASN A 58 15.47 11.52 1.33
N ALA A 59 15.44 10.24 1.70
CA ALA A 59 16.02 9.74 2.93
C ALA A 59 17.54 10.01 2.99
N GLN A 60 17.96 10.71 4.05
CA GLN A 60 19.39 10.96 4.29
C GLN A 60 20.03 9.75 5.00
N PRO A 61 21.29 9.41 4.69
CA PRO A 61 22.01 8.37 5.41
C PRO A 61 22.27 8.81 6.86
N ASN A 62 22.13 7.88 7.80
CA ASN A 62 22.32 8.10 9.25
C ASN A 62 21.50 9.27 9.82
N PRO A 63 20.16 9.25 9.69
CA PRO A 63 19.33 10.26 10.33
C PRO A 63 19.41 10.10 11.86
N PRO A 64 19.26 11.20 12.62
CA PRO A 64 19.11 11.13 14.07
C PRO A 64 17.86 10.32 14.43
N ILE A 65 17.91 9.60 15.55
CA ILE A 65 16.85 8.64 15.93
C ILE A 65 15.47 9.31 16.05
N GLU A 66 15.44 10.59 16.43
CA GLU A 66 14.24 11.40 16.59
C GLU A 66 13.51 11.64 15.26
N GLN A 67 14.21 11.49 14.14
CA GLN A 67 13.65 11.63 12.79
C GLN A 67 13.25 10.27 12.18
N ILE A 68 13.51 9.16 12.89
CA ILE A 68 13.13 7.82 12.43
C ILE A 68 11.74 7.51 12.96
N HIS A 69 10.77 7.45 12.05
CA HIS A 69 9.38 7.17 12.37
C HIS A 69 8.97 5.80 11.83
N PHE A 70 8.34 4.99 12.68
CA PHE A 70 7.62 3.80 12.24
C PHE A 70 6.23 4.22 11.79
N ARG A 71 5.92 3.97 10.51
CA ARG A 71 4.61 4.22 9.95
C ARG A 71 3.89 2.91 9.71
N SER A 72 2.70 2.78 10.29
CA SER A 72 1.76 1.72 10.01
C SER A 72 0.54 2.27 9.29
N GLU A 73 0.09 1.56 8.28
CA GLU A 73 -1.09 1.89 7.51
C GLU A 73 -2.07 0.73 7.59
N ARG A 74 -3.28 0.99 8.09
CA ARG A 74 -4.40 0.05 8.02
C ARG A 74 -5.12 0.25 6.69
N GLN A 75 -5.08 -0.77 5.85
CA GLN A 75 -5.74 -0.78 4.56
C GLN A 75 -6.99 -1.66 4.62
N THR A 76 -8.11 -1.14 4.15
CA THR A 76 -9.36 -1.89 4.05
C THR A 76 -9.78 -2.05 2.60
N LEU A 77 -10.23 -3.24 2.24
CA LEU A 77 -10.70 -3.62 0.92
C LEU A 77 -12.13 -4.14 1.02
N ARG A 78 -13.04 -3.57 0.23
CA ARG A 78 -14.43 -4.05 0.17
C ARG A 78 -14.98 -3.99 -1.25
N ARG A 79 -15.60 -5.08 -1.70
CA ARG A 79 -16.39 -5.03 -2.94
C ARG A 79 -17.73 -4.33 -2.68
N LEU A 80 -18.02 -3.31 -3.47
CA LEU A 80 -19.29 -2.59 -3.38
C LEU A 80 -20.42 -3.44 -3.99
N PRO A 81 -21.54 -3.64 -3.28
CA PRO A 81 -22.58 -4.59 -3.69
C PRO A 81 -23.32 -4.22 -4.98
N ARG A 82 -23.38 -2.93 -5.33
CA ARG A 82 -24.09 -2.44 -6.52
C ARG A 82 -23.20 -2.37 -7.76
N SER A 83 -22.01 -1.81 -7.64
CA SER A 83 -21.11 -1.57 -8.77
C SER A 83 -20.10 -2.71 -9.00
N GLY A 84 -19.90 -3.57 -8.01
CA GLY A 84 -18.83 -4.58 -8.05
C GLY A 84 -17.42 -4.01 -7.96
N ALA A 85 -17.25 -2.68 -7.88
CA ALA A 85 -15.96 -2.04 -7.70
C ALA A 85 -15.36 -2.41 -6.34
N ILE A 86 -14.04 -2.36 -6.23
CA ILE A 86 -13.33 -2.60 -4.96
C ILE A 86 -12.92 -1.25 -4.39
N LEU A 87 -13.48 -0.90 -3.24
CA LEU A 87 -13.04 0.23 -2.44
C LEU A 87 -11.76 -0.14 -1.71
N LEU A 88 -10.71 0.65 -1.91
CA LEU A 88 -9.48 0.64 -1.09
C LEU A 88 -9.49 1.91 -0.26
N ASN A 89 -9.38 1.77 1.06
CA ASN A 89 -9.23 2.89 1.98
C ASN A 89 -7.99 2.70 2.84
N ASN A 90 -7.17 3.75 2.92
CA ASN A 90 -5.91 3.80 3.65
C ASN A 90 -6.12 4.72 4.85
N SER A 91 -5.93 4.19 6.05
CA SER A 91 -6.03 4.96 7.30
C SER A 91 -4.79 4.72 8.14
N ASN A 92 -4.21 5.80 8.66
CA ASN A 92 -3.19 5.73 9.71
C ASN A 92 -3.84 5.70 11.10
#